data_AF-A0A844C7P6-F1
#
_entry.id   AF-A0A844C7P6-F1
#
_cell.length_a   1.000
_cell.length_b   1.000
_cell.length_c   1.000
_cell.angle_alpha   90.00
_cell.angle_beta   90.00
_cell.angle_gamma   90.00
#
_symmetry.space_group_name_H-M   'P 1'
#
loop_
_entity.id
_entity.type
_entity.pdbx_description
1 polymer ?
#
loop_
_entity_poly.entity_id
_entity_poly.type
_entity_poly.pdbx_seq_one_letter_code
_entity_poly.pdbx_strand_id
1 'polypeptide(L)'
;MNSNSYGLRNAISGDSFQLDMTNSTSIHIMSISKSNYRVNDYDSHCVEIWSVTKGGELQFLASSGRTNSLSYLVDDLYQTVLEDSKHPRLNNSLTYAIDSYMSNGIVTSDIDYNDLPF
;
A
#
# COMPACT_ATOMS: atom_id res chain seq x y z
N MET A 1 10.73 3.21 -15.36
CA MET A 1 9.77 4.26 -15.01
C MET A 1 10.51 5.58 -14.85
N ASN A 2 9.98 6.67 -15.39
CA ASN A 2 10.60 7.99 -15.27
C ASN A 2 9.93 8.74 -14.11
N SER A 3 10.64 8.89 -12.99
CA SER A 3 10.17 9.69 -11.86
C SER A 3 10.07 11.16 -12.27
N ASN A 4 9.06 11.87 -11.75
CA ASN A 4 8.94 13.31 -11.93
C ASN A 4 9.99 14.06 -11.09
N SER A 5 10.21 13.62 -9.85
CA SER A 5 11.13 14.23 -8.89
C SER A 5 12.61 14.01 -9.23
N TYR A 6 12.97 12.80 -9.69
CA TYR A 6 14.36 12.37 -9.88
C TYR A 6 14.73 11.95 -11.32
N GLY A 7 13.78 11.97 -12.26
CA GLY A 7 14.02 11.60 -13.65
C GLY A 7 14.46 10.14 -13.80
N LEU A 8 15.33 9.84 -14.75
CA LEU A 8 15.77 8.47 -15.07
C LEU A 8 16.66 7.81 -14.01
N ARG A 9 17.21 8.57 -13.06
CA ARG A 9 18.12 8.08 -12.03
C ARG A 9 17.38 7.88 -10.71
N ASN A 10 16.32 7.08 -10.78
CA ASN A 10 15.51 6.72 -9.63
C ASN A 10 15.51 5.20 -9.39
N ALA A 11 15.18 4.80 -8.18
CA ALA A 11 14.89 3.43 -7.80
C ALA A 11 13.66 3.40 -6.90
N ILE A 12 12.88 2.31 -6.96
CA ILE A 12 11.84 2.06 -5.97
C ILE A 12 12.52 1.78 -4.63
N SER A 13 12.13 2.51 -3.58
CA SER A 13 12.81 2.50 -2.28
C SER A 13 12.00 1.87 -1.15
N GLY A 14 10.76 1.50 -1.42
CA GLY A 14 9.82 0.92 -0.46
C GLY A 14 8.61 0.34 -1.19
N ASP A 15 7.51 0.15 -0.47
CA ASP A 15 6.30 -0.39 -1.06
C ASP A 15 5.68 0.59 -2.06
N SER A 16 5.06 0.03 -3.08
CA SER A 16 4.28 0.76 -4.09
C SER A 16 2.88 0.16 -4.16
N PHE A 17 1.89 1.04 -4.28
CA PHE A 17 0.48 0.66 -4.21
C PHE A 17 -0.24 1.08 -5.48
N GLN A 18 -1.20 0.26 -5.89
CA GLN A 18 -2.19 0.62 -6.90
C GLN A 18 -3.56 0.60 -6.24
N LEU A 19 -4.30 1.70 -6.38
CA LEU A 19 -5.66 1.85 -5.89
C LEU A 19 -6.58 2.00 -7.10
N ASP A 20 -7.46 1.02 -7.29
CA ASP A 20 -8.45 1.07 -8.36
C ASP A 20 -9.70 1.84 -7.89
N MET A 21 -10.00 2.91 -8.60
CA MET A 21 -11.12 3.80 -8.32
C MET A 21 -12.37 3.34 -9.09
N THR A 22 -13.54 3.67 -8.56
CA THR A 22 -14.84 3.29 -9.13
C THR A 22 -15.08 3.85 -10.53
N ASN A 23 -14.41 4.94 -10.89
CA ASN A 23 -14.49 5.60 -12.19
C ASN A 23 -13.52 5.03 -13.24
N SER A 24 -13.04 3.78 -13.08
CA SER A 24 -12.07 3.15 -13.99
C SER A 24 -10.75 3.92 -14.13
N THR A 25 -10.35 4.61 -13.06
CA THR A 25 -9.04 5.23 -12.90
C THR A 25 -8.25 4.44 -11.88
N SER A 26 -6.97 4.20 -12.12
CA SER A 26 -6.07 3.65 -11.11
C SER A 26 -5.12 4.74 -10.64
N ILE A 27 -4.95 4.86 -9.32
CA ILE A 27 -3.96 5.72 -8.69
C ILE A 27 -2.78 4.84 -8.28
N HIS A 28 -1.58 5.22 -8.68
CA HIS A 28 -0.33 4.57 -8.28
C HIS A 28 0.37 5.47 -7.26
N ILE A 29 0.66 4.93 -6.08
CA ILE A 29 1.43 5.60 -5.03
C ILE A 29 2.77 4.90 -4.93
N MET A 30 3.86 5.62 -5.16
CA MET A 30 5.17 5.02 -5.30
C MET A 30 6.20 5.67 -4.38
N SER A 31 6.81 4.86 -3.52
CA SER A 31 7.99 5.26 -2.77
C SER A 31 9.23 5.11 -3.64
N ILE A 32 9.90 6.23 -3.91
CA ILE A 32 11.07 6.29 -4.78
C ILE A 32 12.26 6.95 -4.10
N SER A 33 13.44 6.65 -4.61
CA SER A 33 14.69 7.26 -4.21
C SER A 33 15.56 7.61 -5.40
N LYS A 34 16.54 8.50 -5.20
CA LYS A 34 17.64 8.69 -6.15
C LYS A 34 18.45 7.38 -6.22
N SER A 35 18.88 6.96 -7.41
CA SER A 35 19.72 5.74 -7.52
C SER A 35 21.11 5.94 -6.89
N ASN A 36 21.63 7.16 -6.93
CA ASN A 36 22.92 7.54 -6.36
C ASN A 36 22.72 8.79 -5.51
N TYR A 37 22.94 8.68 -4.21
CA TYR A 37 22.89 9.82 -3.28
C TYR A 37 23.97 9.67 -2.20
N ARG A 38 24.28 10.79 -1.53
CA ARG A 38 25.24 10.80 -0.41
C ARG A 38 24.53 10.38 0.86
N VAL A 39 25.27 9.77 1.79
CA VAL A 39 24.81 9.61 3.17
C VAL A 39 24.40 10.99 3.70
N ASN A 40 23.19 11.09 4.27
CA ASN A 40 22.52 12.33 4.73
C ASN A 40 21.96 13.26 3.63
N ASP A 41 21.68 12.75 2.42
CA ASP A 41 20.84 13.47 1.46
C ASP A 41 19.37 13.39 1.89
N TYR A 42 18.88 14.42 2.59
CA TYR A 42 17.49 14.48 3.09
C TYR A 42 16.42 14.53 1.97
N ASP A 43 16.82 14.83 0.74
CA ASP A 43 15.94 14.85 -0.44
C ASP A 43 16.19 13.61 -1.33
N SER A 44 16.83 12.56 -0.79
CA SER A 44 17.08 11.32 -1.53
C SER A 44 15.85 10.43 -1.70
N HIS A 45 14.80 10.66 -0.92
CA HIS A 45 13.55 9.89 -0.93
C HIS A 45 12.33 10.79 -1.07
N CYS A 46 11.35 10.33 -1.83
CA CYS A 46 10.03 10.92 -1.86
C CYS A 46 8.97 9.89 -2.28
N VAL A 47 7.71 10.25 -2.08
CA VAL A 47 6.57 9.52 -2.62
C VAL A 47 6.01 10.30 -3.80
N GLU A 48 5.70 9.60 -4.90
CA GLU A 48 4.99 10.16 -6.03
C GLU A 48 3.61 9.52 -6.21
N ILE A 49 2.63 10.35 -6.55
CA ILE A 49 1.28 9.93 -6.91
C ILE A 49 1.10 10.12 -8.40
N TRP A 50 0.68 9.05 -9.06
CA TRP A 50 0.37 9.02 -10.48
C TRP A 50 -1.05 8.49 -10.69
N SER A 51 -1.69 8.87 -11.79
CA SER A 51 -2.98 8.33 -12.20
C SER A 51 -2.93 7.80 -13.61
N VAL A 52 -3.69 6.74 -13.88
CA VAL A 52 -3.95 6.26 -15.23
C VAL A 52 -5.45 6.06 -15.39
N THR A 53 -6.04 6.66 -16.41
CA THR A 53 -7.41 6.36 -16.82
C THR A 53 -7.40 5.14 -17.74
N LYS A 54 -8.51 4.40 -17.84
CA LYS A 54 -8.60 3.23 -18.71
C LYS A 54 -8.23 3.55 -20.16
N GLY A 55 -7.11 2.98 -20.62
CA GLY A 55 -6.57 3.21 -21.98
C GLY A 55 -5.81 4.53 -22.16
N GLY A 56 -5.63 5.31 -21.08
CA GLY A 56 -4.87 6.54 -21.05
C GLY A 56 -3.39 6.32 -20.72
N GLU A 57 -2.63 7.42 -20.79
CA GLU A 57 -1.23 7.45 -20.35
C GLU A 57 -1.13 7.73 -18.85
N LEU A 58 0.02 7.40 -18.28
CA LEU A 58 0.33 7.68 -16.88
C LEU A 58 0.54 9.20 -16.69
N GLN A 59 -0.21 9.80 -15.78
CA GLN A 59 -0.16 11.23 -15.47
C GLN A 59 0.35 11.47 -14.05
N PHE A 60 1.29 12.39 -13.90
CA PHE A 60 1.79 12.81 -12.59
C PHE A 60 0.76 13.71 -11.89
N LEU A 61 0.49 13.44 -10.62
CA LEU A 61 -0.44 14.24 -9.81
C LEU A 61 0.29 15.08 -8.76
N ALA A 62 1.10 14.43 -7.93
CA ALA A 62 1.76 15.08 -6.81
C ALA A 62 2.98 14.29 -6.34
N SER A 63 3.84 14.96 -5.57
CA SER A 63 5.00 14.35 -4.92
C SER A 63 5.21 14.97 -3.54
N SER A 64 5.73 14.18 -2.60
CA SER A 64 6.27 14.69 -1.34
C SER A 64 7.69 15.23 -1.45
N GLY A 65 8.33 15.03 -2.60
CA GLY A 65 9.65 15.57 -2.92
C GLY A 65 9.58 17.05 -3.31
N ARG A 66 10.64 17.79 -2.95
CA ARG A 66 10.75 19.26 -3.07
C ARG A 66 9.72 20.02 -2.22
N THR A 67 9.93 21.31 -2.02
CA THR A 67 9.05 22.18 -1.21
C THR A 67 7.70 22.40 -1.91
N ASN A 68 6.83 21.41 -1.87
CA ASN A 68 5.45 21.47 -2.33
C ASN A 68 4.53 21.66 -1.12
N SER A 69 3.54 22.54 -1.23
CA SER A 69 2.53 22.72 -0.18
C SER A 69 1.71 21.46 0.10
N LEU A 70 1.71 20.47 -0.80
CA LEU A 70 0.98 19.21 -0.65
C LEU A 70 1.84 18.06 -0.11
N SER A 71 3.12 18.27 0.21
CA SER A 71 4.02 17.16 0.54
C SER A 71 3.52 16.31 1.71
N TYR A 72 3.05 16.96 2.78
CA TYR A 72 2.51 16.27 3.94
C TYR A 72 1.27 15.43 3.62
N LEU A 73 0.40 15.88 2.71
CA LEU A 73 -0.78 15.11 2.30
C LEU A 73 -0.40 13.86 1.49
N VAL A 74 0.65 13.97 0.67
CA VAL A 74 1.18 12.83 -0.08
C VAL A 74 1.77 11.79 0.86
N ASP A 75 2.56 12.23 1.84
CA ASP A 75 3.15 11.33 2.85
C ASP A 75 2.06 10.71 3.75
N ASP A 76 1.08 11.49 4.22
CA ASP A 76 -0.03 11.00 5.03
C ASP A 76 -0.87 9.95 4.28
N LEU A 77 -1.15 10.18 3.00
CA LEU A 77 -1.85 9.20 2.16
C LEU A 77 -1.04 7.91 2.03
N TYR A 78 0.26 8.02 1.76
CA TYR A 78 1.14 6.85 1.67
C TYR A 78 1.16 6.05 2.96
N GLN A 79 1.34 6.71 4.11
CA GLN A 79 1.33 6.05 5.41
C GLN A 79 -0.03 5.40 5.71
N THR A 80 -1.13 6.06 5.36
CA THR A 80 -2.47 5.52 5.53
C THR A 80 -2.66 4.22 4.74
N VAL A 81 -2.25 4.21 3.47
CA VAL A 81 -2.36 3.01 2.61
C VAL A 81 -1.40 1.91 3.05
N LEU A 82 -0.17 2.27 3.42
CA LEU A 82 0.80 1.33 3.96
C LEU A 82 0.27 0.65 5.22
N GLU A 83 -0.33 1.42 6.13
CA GLU A 83 -0.92 0.85 7.35
C GLU A 83 -2.16 0.01 7.05
N ASP A 84 -3.11 0.48 6.22
CA ASP A 84 -4.29 -0.30 5.80
C ASP A 84 -3.87 -1.63 5.14
N SER A 85 -2.79 -1.64 4.36
CA SER A 85 -2.28 -2.84 3.69
C SER A 85 -1.79 -3.94 4.65
N LYS A 86 -1.42 -3.59 5.89
CA LYS A 86 -1.03 -4.55 6.93
C LYS A 86 -2.23 -5.29 7.54
N HIS A 87 -3.44 -4.77 7.32
CA HIS A 87 -4.70 -5.31 7.85
C HIS A 87 -5.51 -5.91 6.68
N PRO A 88 -5.26 -7.18 6.30
CA PRO A 88 -5.94 -7.79 5.16
C PRO A 88 -7.46 -7.72 5.37
N ARG A 89 -8.16 -7.14 4.40
CA ARG A 89 -9.63 -7.10 4.40
C ARG A 89 -10.15 -8.52 4.23
N LEU A 90 -10.61 -9.11 5.32
CA LEU A 90 -11.23 -10.42 5.31
C LEU A 90 -12.56 -10.34 4.55
N ASN A 91 -12.82 -11.32 3.69
CA ASN A 91 -14.14 -11.45 3.10
C ASN A 91 -15.15 -11.87 4.17
N ASN A 92 -16.43 -11.60 3.92
CA ASN A 92 -17.51 -11.88 4.89
C ASN A 92 -17.53 -13.34 5.36
N SER A 93 -17.14 -14.29 4.51
CA SER A 93 -17.09 -15.72 4.88
C SER A 93 -15.99 -16.02 5.90
N LEU A 94 -14.81 -15.42 5.74
CA LEU A 94 -13.70 -15.51 6.69
C LEU A 94 -14.05 -14.82 8.01
N THR A 95 -14.61 -13.61 7.94
CA THR A 95 -15.09 -12.89 9.12
C THR A 95 -16.13 -13.73 9.88
N TYR A 96 -17.12 -14.27 9.18
CA TYR A 96 -18.15 -15.13 9.77
C TYR A 96 -17.57 -16.40 10.40
N ALA A 97 -16.60 -17.06 9.75
CA ALA A 97 -15.96 -18.25 10.29
C ALA A 97 -15.20 -17.94 11.59
N ILE A 98 -14.47 -16.83 11.63
CA ILE A 98 -13.77 -16.36 12.82
C ILE A 98 -14.78 -15.99 13.92
N ASP A 99 -15.81 -15.21 13.61
CA ASP A 99 -16.84 -14.81 14.57
C ASP A 99 -17.59 -16.02 15.15
N SER A 100 -17.90 -17.02 14.32
CA SER A 100 -18.55 -18.26 14.74
C SER A 100 -17.66 -19.05 15.71
N TYR A 101 -16.36 -19.19 15.41
CA TYR A 101 -15.40 -19.81 16.31
C TYR A 101 -15.25 -19.03 17.63
N MET A 102 -15.11 -17.71 17.56
CA MET A 102 -14.93 -16.86 18.75
C MET A 102 -16.17 -16.88 19.66
N SER A 103 -17.37 -16.98 19.07
CA SER A 103 -18.64 -16.99 19.82
C SER A 103 -19.03 -18.36 20.34
N ASN A 104 -18.78 -19.42 19.55
CA ASN A 104 -19.31 -20.76 19.82
C ASN A 104 -18.21 -21.80 20.13
N GLY A 105 -16.94 -21.41 20.05
CA GLY A 105 -15.80 -22.31 20.21
C GLY A 105 -15.70 -23.33 19.08
N ILE A 106 -15.10 -24.48 19.38
CA ILE A 106 -15.13 -25.66 18.50
C ILE A 106 -16.35 -26.48 18.89
N VAL A 107 -17.10 -26.96 17.90
CA VAL A 107 -18.17 -27.94 18.13
C VAL A 107 -17.53 -29.20 18.72
N THR A 108 -17.68 -29.39 20.03
CA THR A 108 -16.98 -30.46 20.78
C THR A 108 -17.49 -31.87 20.45
N SER A 109 -18.64 -31.99 19.77
CA SER A 109 -19.18 -33.29 19.35
C SER A 109 -18.41 -33.93 18.19
N ASP A 110 -17.59 -33.16 17.48
CA ASP A 110 -16.78 -33.63 16.34
C ASP A 110 -15.28 -33.71 16.69
N ILE A 111 -14.91 -33.48 17.96
CA ILE A 111 -13.54 -33.60 18.44
C ILE A 111 -13.32 -35.03 18.92
N ASP A 112 -12.59 -35.83 18.15
CA ASP A 112 -11.96 -37.04 18.69
C ASP A 112 -10.78 -36.60 19.57
N TYR A 113 -11.01 -36.63 20.89
CA TYR A 113 -9.99 -36.29 21.88
C TYR A 113 -8.76 -37.21 21.82
N ASN A 114 -8.82 -38.34 21.09
CA ASN A 114 -7.65 -39.19 20.84
C ASN A 114 -6.73 -38.67 19.72
N ASP A 115 -7.16 -37.69 18.92
CA ASP A 115 -6.40 -37.11 17.80
C ASP A 115 -5.74 -35.76 18.16
N LEU A 116 -5.87 -35.30 19.41
CA LEU A 116 -5.19 -34.10 19.90
C LEU A 116 -3.78 -34.44 20.42
N PRO A 117 -2.77 -33.59 20.16
CA PRO A 117 -1.36 -33.93 20.41
C PRO A 117 -0.93 -33.87 21.89
N PHE A 118 -1.83 -33.61 22.85
CA PHE A 118 -1.55 -33.61 24.29
C PHE A 118 -2.75 -34.11 25.10
#